data_AF-A0A351VCL1-F1
#
_entry.id   AF-A0A351VCL1-F1
#
_cell.length_a   1.000
_cell.length_b   1.000
_cell.length_c   1.000
_cell.angle_alpha   90.00
_cell.angle_beta   90.00
_cell.angle_gamma   90.00
#
_symmetry.space_group_name_H-M   'P 1'
#
loop_
_entity.id
_entity.type
_entity.pdbx_description
1 polymer ?
#
loop_
_entity_poly.entity_id
_entity_poly.type
_entity_poly.pdbx_seq_one_letter_code
_entity_poly.pdbx_strand_id
1 'polypeptide(L)'
;MKLIYVWLENYNDKIVNQEFLFSPEFKIHYDNDWNELYISRNKDYIRAFYGENVLDVAAIVGENGAGKTTVARCLYDICEGIAPIDDEGDGCAKIVIYLKEGCNGQKEKILVCYFREGISEKKVHSDMDYKLINLYA
;
A
#
# COMPACT_ATOMS: atom_id res chain seq x y z
N MET A 1 -1.02 13.42 0.17
CA MET A 1 -1.10 12.01 -0.26
C MET A 1 -1.10 11.17 1.00
N LYS A 2 -1.94 10.15 1.05
CA LYS A 2 -2.13 9.29 2.23
C LYS A 2 -1.81 7.84 1.85
N LEU A 3 -0.86 7.21 2.53
CA LEU A 3 -0.56 5.78 2.33
C LEU A 3 -1.74 4.97 2.88
N ILE A 4 -2.36 4.12 2.06
CA ILE A 4 -3.53 3.33 2.49
C ILE A 4 -3.26 1.84 2.53
N TYR A 5 -2.36 1.32 1.69
CA TYR A 5 -2.08 -0.11 1.61
C TYR A 5 -0.70 -0.40 1.03
N VAL A 6 -0.07 -1.46 1.52
CA VAL A 6 1.16 -2.05 0.98
C VAL A 6 1.02 -3.56 0.88
N TRP A 7 1.39 -4.13 -0.25
CA TRP A 7 1.63 -5.57 -0.40
C TRP A 7 3.08 -5.82 -0.80
N LEU A 8 3.69 -6.83 -0.20
CA LEU A 8 5.08 -7.22 -0.42
C LEU A 8 5.14 -8.70 -0.83
N GLU A 9 5.74 -8.98 -1.98
CA GLU A 9 6.01 -10.36 -2.41
C GLU A 9 7.15 -10.96 -1.57
N ASN A 10 8.29 -10.28 -1.54
CA ASN A 10 9.45 -10.69 -0.75
C ASN A 10 10.33 -9.48 -0.42
N TYR A 11 10.47 -9.17 0.86
CA TYR A 11 11.44 -8.19 1.37
C TYR A 11 12.52 -8.90 2.20
N ASN A 12 13.70 -9.06 1.60
CA ASN A 12 14.92 -9.67 2.14
C ASN A 12 14.66 -11.02 2.86
N ASP A 13 13.80 -11.87 2.30
CA ASP A 13 13.36 -13.17 2.83
C ASP A 13 12.74 -13.12 4.24
N LYS A 14 12.37 -11.92 4.70
CA LYS A 14 11.84 -11.68 6.06
C LYS A 14 10.36 -11.37 6.06
N ILE A 15 9.86 -10.73 5.00
CA ILE A 15 8.42 -10.47 4.81
C ILE A 15 8.07 -11.06 3.45
N VAL A 16 7.20 -12.07 3.44
CA VAL A 16 6.86 -12.83 2.25
C VAL A 16 5.34 -12.87 2.08
N ASN A 17 4.85 -12.47 0.92
CA ASN A 17 3.43 -12.45 0.54
C ASN A 17 2.52 -11.80 1.59
N GLN A 18 2.94 -10.65 2.12
CA GLN A 18 2.25 -9.99 3.22
C GLN A 18 1.60 -8.67 2.79
N GLU A 19 0.36 -8.48 3.23
CA GLU A 19 -0.39 -7.22 3.08
C GLU A 19 -0.45 -6.43 4.40
N PHE A 20 -0.44 -5.11 4.26
CA PHE A 20 -0.58 -4.14 5.35
C PHE A 20 -1.58 -3.06 4.95
N LEU A 21 -2.65 -2.94 5.74
CA LEU A 21 -3.67 -1.89 5.60
C LEU A 21 -3.38 -0.76 6.58
N PHE A 22 -3.25 0.47 6.07
CA PHE A 22 -2.95 1.67 6.86
C PHE A 22 -4.17 2.59 7.05
N SER A 23 -5.26 2.31 6.33
CA SER A 23 -6.48 3.10 6.39
C SER A 23 -7.72 2.23 6.52
N PRO A 24 -8.52 2.35 7.60
CA PRO A 24 -9.75 1.58 7.77
C PRO A 24 -10.91 2.09 6.90
N GLU A 25 -10.71 3.18 6.16
CA GLU A 25 -11.64 3.71 5.16
C GLU A 25 -11.83 2.76 3.97
N PHE A 26 -10.87 1.88 3.73
CA PHE A 26 -10.87 0.96 2.60
C PHE A 26 -10.78 -0.50 3.06
N LYS A 27 -11.41 -1.39 2.29
CA LYS A 27 -11.14 -2.82 2.30
C LYS A 27 -10.32 -3.12 1.06
N ILE A 28 -9.08 -3.53 1.26
CA ILE A 28 -8.11 -3.79 0.19
C ILE A 28 -7.53 -5.17 0.40
N HIS A 29 -7.50 -5.96 -0.66
CA HIS A 29 -6.88 -7.27 -0.67
C HIS A 29 -6.23 -7.52 -2.03
N TYR A 30 -5.05 -8.12 -2.01
CA TYR A 30 -4.40 -8.60 -3.22
C TYR A 30 -4.33 -10.12 -3.23
N ASP A 31 -4.96 -10.70 -4.25
CA ASP A 31 -4.92 -12.13 -4.51
C ASP A 31 -3.68 -12.45 -5.37
N ASN A 32 -2.68 -13.08 -4.76
CA ASN A 32 -1.43 -13.41 -5.41
C ASN A 32 -1.57 -14.54 -6.44
N ASP A 33 -2.52 -15.46 -6.25
CA ASP A 33 -2.70 -16.61 -7.13
C ASP A 33 -3.31 -16.17 -8.47
N TRP A 34 -4.28 -15.26 -8.41
CA TRP A 34 -4.97 -14.73 -9.61
C TRP A 34 -4.36 -13.41 -10.12
N ASN A 35 -3.46 -12.80 -9.34
CA ASN A 35 -2.91 -11.46 -9.56
C ASN A 35 -4.00 -10.36 -9.63
N GLU A 36 -5.01 -10.47 -8.78
CA GLU A 36 -6.17 -9.57 -8.76
C GLU A 36 -6.15 -8.66 -7.52
N LEU A 37 -6.39 -7.37 -7.74
CA LEU A 37 -6.43 -6.37 -6.68
C LEU A 37 -7.87 -5.91 -6.46
N TYR A 38 -8.36 -6.09 -5.24
CA TYR A 38 -9.71 -5.73 -4.84
C TYR A 38 -9.65 -4.50 -3.94
N ILE A 39 -10.38 -3.44 -4.30
CA ILE A 39 -10.46 -2.19 -3.55
C ILE A 39 -11.92 -1.79 -3.41
N SER A 40 -12.38 -1.60 -2.18
CA SER A 40 -13.72 -1.06 -1.93
C SER A 40 -13.74 -0.13 -0.73
N ARG A 41 -14.70 0.79 -0.68
CA ARG A 41 -14.91 1.60 0.53
C ARG A 41 -15.49 0.76 1.66
N ASN A 42 -14.97 0.98 2.87
CA ASN A 42 -15.55 0.42 4.07
C ASN A 42 -16.78 1.24 4.49
N LYS A 43 -17.97 0.64 4.39
CA LYS A 43 -19.25 1.27 4.74
C LYS A 43 -19.37 1.61 6.23
N ASP A 44 -18.59 0.94 7.07
CA ASP A 44 -18.61 1.09 8.52
C ASP A 44 -17.57 2.12 9.03
N TYR A 45 -16.88 2.82 8.10
CA TYR A 45 -15.86 3.80 8.46
C TYR A 45 -16.45 5.05 9.13
N ILE A 46 -15.88 5.41 10.29
CA ILE A 46 -16.26 6.60 11.04
C ILE A 46 -15.38 7.77 10.59
N ARG A 47 -15.95 8.67 9.77
CA ARG A 47 -15.23 9.85 9.27
C ARG A 47 -14.89 10.82 10.41
N ALA A 48 -13.70 11.42 10.33
CA ALA A 48 -13.21 12.45 11.26
C ALA A 48 -13.12 12.01 12.74
N PHE A 49 -12.96 10.70 12.99
CA PHE A 49 -12.80 10.16 14.35
C PHE A 49 -11.62 10.80 15.11
N TYR A 50 -10.52 11.11 14.42
CA TYR A 50 -9.32 11.75 14.99
C TYR A 50 -9.27 13.28 14.77
N GLY A 51 -10.38 13.90 14.37
CA GLY A 51 -10.44 15.33 14.03
C GLY A 51 -9.84 15.65 12.66
N GLU A 52 -9.41 16.90 12.47
CA GLU A 52 -8.99 17.43 11.15
C GLU A 52 -7.49 17.33 10.90
N ASN A 53 -6.67 17.17 11.95
CA ASN A 53 -5.21 17.22 11.84
C ASN A 53 -4.55 15.83 11.73
N VAL A 54 -5.32 14.76 11.92
CA VAL A 54 -4.84 13.38 11.87
C VAL A 54 -5.63 12.63 10.81
N LEU A 55 -4.94 12.18 9.75
CA LEU A 55 -5.56 11.51 8.61
C LEU A 55 -5.96 10.06 8.89
N ASP A 56 -5.15 9.34 9.67
CA ASP A 56 -5.38 7.96 10.11
C ASP A 56 -4.37 7.55 11.19
N VAL A 57 -4.69 6.47 11.91
CA VAL A 57 -3.79 5.82 12.87
C VAL A 57 -3.79 4.31 12.58
N ALA A 58 -2.59 3.75 12.38
CA ALA A 58 -2.37 2.33 12.22
C ALA A 58 -1.34 1.84 13.24
N ALA A 59 -1.53 0.61 13.74
CA ALA A 59 -0.62 0.00 14.70
C ALA A 59 -0.10 -1.34 14.19
N ILE A 60 1.23 -1.50 14.20
CA ILE A 60 1.89 -2.78 13.93
C ILE A 60 2.30 -3.38 15.27
N VAL A 61 1.64 -4.46 15.67
CA VAL A 61 1.81 -5.11 16.97
C VAL A 61 2.17 -6.58 16.80
N GLY A 62 2.81 -7.15 17.82
CA GLY A 62 3.28 -8.54 17.79
C GLY A 62 4.39 -8.76 18.81
N GLU A 63 4.78 -10.01 19.01
CA GLU A 63 5.81 -10.40 19.97
C GLU A 63 7.22 -9.92 19.55
N ASN A 64 8.17 -10.01 20.48
CA ASN A 64 9.57 -9.72 20.16
C ASN A 64 10.09 -10.71 19.13
N GLY A 65 10.82 -10.22 18.13
CA GLY A 65 11.27 -11.05 17.00
C GLY A 65 10.23 -11.26 15.89
N ALA A 66 8.97 -10.84 16.06
CA ALA A 66 7.92 -11.00 15.04
C ALA A 66 8.08 -10.11 13.78
N GLY A 67 9.19 -9.38 13.64
CA GLY A 67 9.47 -8.60 12.43
C GLY A 67 8.91 -7.17 12.39
N LYS A 68 8.35 -6.64 13.48
CA LYS A 68 7.82 -5.25 13.53
C LYS A 68 8.82 -4.19 13.02
N THR A 69 10.07 -4.26 13.46
CA THR A 69 11.14 -3.35 13.01
C THR A 69 11.47 -3.55 11.53
N THR A 70 11.36 -4.77 11.01
CA THR A 70 11.56 -5.05 9.58
C THR A 70 10.46 -4.40 8.75
N VAL A 71 9.19 -4.46 9.18
CA VAL A 71 8.09 -3.77 8.49
C VAL A 71 8.32 -2.26 8.48
N ALA A 72 8.75 -1.69 9.61
CA ALA A 72 9.07 -0.27 9.69
C ALA A 72 10.19 0.15 8.72
N ARG A 73 11.25 -0.67 8.57
CA ARG A 73 12.32 -0.44 7.58
C ARG A 73 11.79 -0.53 6.15
N CYS A 74 10.96 -1.53 5.85
CA CYS A 74 10.35 -1.64 4.53
C CYS A 74 9.50 -0.41 4.17
N LEU A 75 8.71 0.11 5.12
CA LEU A 75 7.95 1.35 4.92
C LEU A 75 8.85 2.56 4.71
N TYR A 76 9.97 2.63 5.44
CA TYR A 76 10.98 3.67 5.25
C TYR A 76 11.56 3.62 3.82
N ASP A 77 11.95 2.43 3.34
CA ASP A 77 12.48 2.23 1.99
C ASP A 77 11.45 2.51 0.88
N ILE A 78 10.16 2.29 1.15
CA ILE A 78 9.08 2.65 0.22
C ILE A 78 8.90 4.17 0.11
N CYS A 79 9.14 4.90 1.19
CA CYS A 79 8.90 6.34 1.27
C CYS A 79 10.12 7.21 0.93
N GLU A 80 11.35 6.71 1.07
CA GLU A 80 12.57 7.44 0.71
C GLU A 80 13.00 7.24 -0.75
N GLY A 81 13.45 8.32 -1.39
CA GLY A 81 14.24 8.23 -2.63
C GLY A 81 15.71 8.54 -2.39
N ILE A 82 16.57 7.50 -2.53
CA ILE A 82 18.04 7.50 -2.79
C ILE A 82 19.00 7.72 -1.59
N ALA A 83 19.41 6.63 -0.91
CA ALA A 83 20.80 6.13 -0.86
C ALA A 83 20.87 4.76 -0.12
N PRO A 84 21.75 3.83 -0.54
CA PRO A 84 21.71 2.44 -0.12
C PRO A 84 22.31 2.28 1.28
N ILE A 85 21.64 1.53 2.14
CA ILE A 85 22.34 0.75 3.14
C ILE A 85 22.43 -0.64 2.53
N ASP A 86 23.55 -0.87 1.85
CA ASP A 86 24.10 -2.17 1.45
C ASP A 86 23.17 -3.36 1.68
N ASP A 87 22.46 -3.75 0.63
CA ASP A 87 22.11 -5.15 0.42
C ASP A 87 21.92 -5.30 -1.09
N GLU A 88 22.60 -6.29 -1.67
CA GLU A 88 22.33 -6.84 -2.99
C GLU A 88 20.91 -7.43 -2.99
N GLY A 89 19.90 -6.56 -2.95
CA GLY A 89 18.51 -6.90 -2.73
C GLY A 89 17.75 -6.92 -4.05
N ASP A 90 17.36 -8.13 -4.44
CA ASP A 90 16.46 -8.48 -5.53
C ASP A 90 15.25 -7.52 -5.65
N GLY A 91 14.74 -7.36 -6.86
CA GLY A 91 13.62 -6.49 -7.18
C GLY A 91 12.36 -6.91 -6.43
N CYS A 92 12.18 -6.43 -5.20
CA CYS A 92 11.02 -6.73 -4.37
C CYS A 92 9.75 -6.27 -5.11
N ALA A 93 8.98 -7.23 -5.64
CA ALA A 93 7.70 -6.89 -6.19
C ALA A 93 6.79 -6.38 -5.07
N LYS A 94 6.17 -5.25 -5.32
CA LYS A 94 5.35 -4.56 -4.32
C LYS A 94 4.22 -3.81 -4.97
N ILE A 95 3.12 -3.70 -4.25
CA ILE A 95 2.00 -2.82 -4.57
C ILE A 95 1.90 -1.81 -3.44
N VAL A 96 1.94 -0.54 -3.78
CA VAL A 96 1.83 0.57 -2.83
C VAL A 96 0.67 1.44 -3.29
N ILE A 97 -0.31 1.61 -2.42
CA ILE A 97 -1.52 2.36 -2.75
C ILE A 97 -1.58 3.62 -1.92
N TYR A 98 -1.74 4.74 -2.62
CA TYR A 98 -1.95 6.06 -2.03
C TYR A 98 -3.34 6.59 -2.36
N LEU A 99 -4.00 7.21 -1.39
CA LEU A 99 -5.12 8.10 -1.65
C LEU A 99 -4.57 9.50 -1.93
N LYS A 100 -4.92 10.05 -3.09
CA LYS A 100 -4.67 11.44 -3.45
C LYS A 100 -5.98 12.21 -3.29
N GLU A 101 -5.98 13.14 -2.34
CA GLU A 101 -7.08 14.10 -2.19
C GLU A 101 -7.23 14.93 -3.46
N GLY A 102 -8.48 15.18 -3.84
CA GLY A 102 -8.80 16.01 -4.99
C GLY A 102 -8.55 17.48 -4.69
N CYS A 103 -7.98 18.21 -5.64
CA CYS A 103 -7.84 19.67 -5.57
C CYS A 103 -8.77 20.32 -6.60
N ASN A 104 -9.29 21.52 -6.30
CA ASN A 104 -10.02 22.37 -7.25
C ASN A 104 -11.21 21.65 -7.95
N GLY A 105 -12.05 20.95 -7.18
CA GLY A 105 -13.24 20.26 -7.69
C GLY A 105 -12.99 18.89 -8.33
N GLN A 106 -11.73 18.42 -8.38
CA GLN A 106 -11.43 17.02 -8.71
C GLN A 106 -11.86 16.12 -7.55
N LYS A 107 -12.38 14.93 -7.86
CA LYS A 107 -12.67 13.91 -6.86
C LYS A 107 -11.36 13.30 -6.34
N GLU A 108 -11.43 12.73 -5.14
CA GLU A 108 -10.37 11.88 -4.61
C GLU A 108 -10.05 10.75 -5.59
N LYS A 109 -8.78 10.38 -5.67
CA LYS A 109 -8.32 9.35 -6.60
C LYS A 109 -7.36 8.39 -5.92
N ILE A 110 -7.52 7.10 -6.20
CA ILE A 110 -6.58 6.08 -5.77
C ILE A 110 -5.40 6.02 -6.75
N LEU A 111 -4.18 6.01 -6.23
CA LEU A 111 -2.95 5.76 -6.98
C LEU A 111 -2.44 4.39 -6.60
N VAL A 112 -2.48 3.46 -7.55
CA VAL A 112 -1.93 2.11 -7.39
C VAL A 112 -0.56 2.10 -8.06
N CYS A 113 0.48 2.24 -7.25
CA CYS A 113 1.87 2.15 -7.69
C CYS A 113 2.33 0.70 -7.53
N TYR A 114 2.94 0.11 -8.56
CA TYR A 114 3.37 -1.27 -8.48
C TYR A 114 4.70 -1.51 -9.19
N PHE A 115 5.46 -2.45 -8.63
CA PHE A 115 6.68 -3.00 -9.19
C PHE A 115 6.44 -4.49 -9.46
N ARG A 116 5.55 -4.84 -10.41
CA ARG A 116 5.30 -6.24 -10.80
C ARG A 116 4.88 -6.35 -12.26
N GLU A 117 5.40 -7.32 -13.01
CA GLU A 117 4.83 -7.68 -14.31
C GLU A 117 3.45 -8.35 -14.13
N GLY A 118 2.52 -8.11 -15.06
CA GLY A 118 1.23 -8.82 -15.09
C GLY A 118 0.08 -8.18 -14.30
N ILE A 119 0.29 -7.08 -13.57
CA ILE A 119 -0.81 -6.22 -13.11
C ILE A 119 -1.29 -5.37 -14.29
N SER A 120 -2.58 -5.42 -14.57
CA SER A 120 -3.22 -4.66 -15.66
C SER A 120 -4.58 -4.15 -15.20
N GLU A 121 -5.15 -3.17 -15.91
CA GLU A 121 -6.46 -2.58 -15.58
C GLU A 121 -7.57 -3.63 -15.45
N LYS A 122 -7.51 -4.72 -16.21
CA LYS A 122 -8.52 -5.79 -16.16
C LYS A 122 -8.52 -6.60 -14.85
N LYS A 123 -7.43 -6.51 -14.06
CA LYS A 123 -7.25 -7.26 -12.81
C LYS A 123 -7.43 -6.40 -11.56
N VAL A 124 -7.88 -5.14 -11.73
CA VAL A 124 -8.15 -4.25 -10.60
C VAL A 124 -9.65 -4.03 -10.50
N HIS A 125 -10.23 -4.56 -9.43
CA HIS A 125 -11.64 -4.45 -9.08
C HIS A 125 -11.81 -3.34 -8.05
N SER A 126 -12.22 -2.15 -8.50
CA SER A 126 -12.35 -0.96 -7.65
C SER A 126 -13.73 -0.33 -7.80
N ASP A 127 -14.36 0.03 -6.68
CA ASP A 127 -15.58 0.88 -6.66
C ASP A 127 -15.27 2.39 -6.76
N MET A 128 -13.99 2.73 -6.86
CA MET A 128 -13.44 4.08 -6.91
C MET A 128 -12.60 4.33 -8.16
N ASP A 129 -12.51 5.59 -8.57
CA ASP A 129 -11.57 6.01 -9.61
C ASP A 129 -10.13 5.76 -9.15
N TYR A 130 -9.36 5.07 -9.99
CA TYR A 130 -7.96 4.77 -9.72
C TYR A 130 -7.06 5.13 -10.91
N LYS A 131 -5.75 5.20 -10.65
CA LYS A 131 -4.69 5.29 -11.65
C LYS A 131 -3.65 4.22 -11.35
N LEU A 132 -3.34 3.40 -12.34
CA LEU A 132 -2.21 2.50 -12.30
C LEU A 132 -0.92 3.25 -12.66
N ILE A 133 0.13 3.03 -11.88
CA ILE A 133 1.47 3.56 -12.10
C ILE A 133 2.45 2.40 -12.01
N ASN A 134 2.94 1.95 -13.17
CA ASN A 134 4.01 0.95 -13.21
C ASN A 134 5.34 1.65 -12.90
N LEU A 135 6.07 1.13 -11.93
CA LEU A 135 7.36 1.66 -11.48
C LEU A 135 8.58 0.95 -12.11
N TYR A 136 8.38 -0.03 -13.00
CA TYR A 136 9.45 -0.60 -13.84
C TYR A 136 9.84 0.27 -15.03
N ALA A 137 9.09 1.34 -15.32
CA ALA A 137 9.26 2.19 -16.51
C ALA A 137 10.26 3.33 -16.31
#